data_AF-A0A8D8WG14-F1
#
_entry.id   AF-A0A8D8WG14-F1
#
_cell.length_a   1.000
_cell.length_b   1.000
_cell.length_c   1.000
_cell.angle_alpha   90.00
_cell.angle_beta   90.00
_cell.angle_gamma   90.00
#
_symmetry.space_group_name_H-M   'P 1'
#
loop_
_entity.id
_entity.type
_entity.pdbx_description
1 polymer ?
#
loop_
_entity_poly.entity_id
_entity_poly.type
_entity_poly.pdbx_seq_one_letter_code
_entity_poly.pdbx_strand_id
1 'polypeptide(L)'
;MTGESVEFEQKFNYRRPMYATMKFLWSLDEHRAHFVRLAFVAEANMHNDQPPLFLRFINLLMNDAVFLLDEALTNMAQIRTMQSARENGEWAALPRREQEQNAGFLQHTGMMARFDNILGNETIHTLEYLTSEIRTIFCHSTMVDRIAAMLNYFLFHLVGPKKKNFKVKDMQEFKFSPATIVLNICKMYVHLGSSDEFCSAVSMDGRSYSPQLFQLAEGVLARIGGASIIPDLRRVASRVETLAALIQTDEALLSNAPDEFMDPIMNTIMIEPVILPSSKQTLDKSTIARHLLSDQSDPFNRSPLTMDQVIPNTELKEQIQAWIKQCRAAKPEPESAKPKVESAPEDAAASSKDLETSSNGAESSMSPSRTNQETDADPNNEEVSDSSRCDMES
;
A
#
# COMPACT_ATOMS: atom_id res chain seq x y z
N MET A 1 -29.06 -14.83 -10.24
CA MET A 1 -28.69 -16.14 -10.84
C MET A 1 -27.57 -15.92 -11.84
N THR A 2 -26.32 -16.16 -11.45
CA THR A 2 -25.17 -16.32 -12.35
C THR A 2 -24.29 -17.40 -11.72
N GLY A 3 -24.83 -18.63 -11.74
CA GLY A 3 -24.27 -19.80 -11.08
C GLY A 3 -23.81 -20.88 -12.05
N GLU A 4 -23.64 -20.55 -13.33
CA GLU A 4 -22.85 -21.40 -14.22
C GLU A 4 -21.41 -20.94 -14.10
N SER A 5 -20.57 -21.81 -13.54
CA SER A 5 -19.13 -21.61 -13.47
C SER A 5 -18.55 -21.62 -14.88
N VAL A 6 -18.58 -20.46 -15.55
CA VAL A 6 -17.85 -20.22 -16.79
C VAL A 6 -16.39 -20.60 -16.53
N GLU A 7 -15.86 -21.56 -17.30
CA GLU A 7 -14.47 -22.01 -17.18
C GLU A 7 -13.52 -20.81 -17.20
N PHE A 8 -12.42 -20.88 -16.45
CA PHE A 8 -11.47 -19.77 -16.33
C PHE A 8 -11.00 -19.25 -17.71
N GLU A 9 -10.77 -20.15 -18.66
CA GLU A 9 -10.42 -19.82 -20.05
C GLU A 9 -11.51 -19.00 -20.77
N GLN A 10 -12.78 -19.27 -20.50
CA GLN A 10 -13.89 -18.51 -21.07
C GLN A 10 -13.95 -17.10 -20.47
N LYS A 11 -13.69 -16.93 -19.16
CA LYS A 11 -13.59 -15.59 -18.53
C LYS A 11 -12.44 -14.79 -19.13
N PHE A 12 -11.30 -15.43 -19.40
CA PHE A 12 -10.16 -14.80 -20.08
C PHE A 12 -10.55 -14.22 -21.44
N ASN A 13 -11.33 -14.97 -22.24
CA ASN A 13 -11.77 -14.56 -23.57
C ASN A 13 -12.65 -13.30 -23.57
N TYR A 14 -13.41 -13.04 -22.50
CA TYR A 14 -14.18 -11.80 -22.36
C TYR A 14 -13.37 -10.65 -21.77
N ARG A 15 -12.52 -10.93 -20.78
CA ARG A 15 -11.73 -9.89 -20.07
C ARG A 15 -10.68 -9.24 -20.96
N ARG A 16 -9.98 -10.02 -21.78
CA ARG A 16 -8.87 -9.49 -22.59
C ARG A 16 -9.34 -8.45 -23.63
N PRO A 17 -10.40 -8.68 -24.43
CA PRO A 17 -10.95 -7.65 -25.32
C PRO A 17 -11.54 -6.45 -24.56
N MET A 18 -12.12 -6.68 -23.38
CA MET A 18 -12.64 -5.61 -22.53
C MET A 18 -11.52 -4.63 -22.14
N TYR A 19 -10.36 -5.10 -21.66
CA TYR A 19 -9.25 -4.23 -21.29
C TYR A 19 -8.74 -3.42 -22.48
N ALA A 20 -8.60 -4.04 -23.66
CA ALA A 20 -8.20 -3.32 -24.88
C ALA A 20 -9.20 -2.21 -25.25
N THR A 21 -10.50 -2.51 -25.17
CA THR A 21 -11.56 -1.53 -25.45
C THR A 21 -11.55 -0.40 -24.42
N MET A 22 -11.44 -0.73 -23.13
CA MET A 22 -11.39 0.25 -22.05
C MET A 22 -10.20 1.20 -22.20
N LYS A 23 -9.02 0.67 -22.50
CA LYS A 23 -7.81 1.47 -22.75
C LYS A 23 -7.99 2.42 -23.93
N PHE A 24 -8.61 1.95 -25.01
CA PHE A 24 -8.93 2.80 -26.16
C PHE A 24 -9.93 3.91 -25.77
N LEU A 25 -11.03 3.56 -25.09
CA LEU A 25 -12.01 4.53 -24.63
C LEU A 25 -11.40 5.56 -23.67
N TRP A 26 -10.49 5.15 -22.78
CA TRP A 26 -9.80 6.06 -21.86
C TRP A 26 -8.92 7.08 -22.60
N SER A 27 -8.38 6.72 -23.76
CA SER A 27 -7.59 7.65 -24.58
C SER A 27 -8.42 8.78 -25.22
N LEU A 28 -9.75 8.64 -25.26
CA LEU A 28 -10.67 9.63 -25.79
C LEU A 28 -11.21 10.51 -24.65
N ASP A 29 -10.93 11.82 -24.69
CA ASP A 29 -11.27 12.75 -23.59
C ASP A 29 -12.77 12.76 -23.26
N GLU A 30 -13.64 12.67 -24.27
CA GLU A 30 -15.09 12.60 -24.07
C GLU A 30 -15.48 11.35 -23.27
N HIS A 31 -14.95 10.18 -23.62
CA HIS A 31 -15.23 8.94 -22.89
C HIS A 31 -14.61 8.96 -21.49
N ARG A 32 -13.39 9.51 -21.34
CA ARG A 32 -12.77 9.69 -20.04
C ARG A 32 -13.62 10.53 -19.10
N ALA A 33 -14.22 11.61 -19.58
CA ALA A 33 -15.17 12.42 -18.81
C ALA A 33 -16.39 11.61 -18.34
N HIS A 34 -16.86 10.64 -19.14
CA HIS A 34 -17.93 9.72 -18.72
C HIS A 34 -17.49 8.79 -17.59
N PHE A 35 -16.27 8.25 -17.62
CA PHE A 35 -15.74 7.45 -16.51
C PHE A 35 -15.65 8.26 -15.21
N VAL A 36 -15.14 9.49 -15.28
CA VAL A 36 -15.06 10.39 -14.12
C VAL A 36 -16.46 10.69 -13.56
N ARG A 37 -17.43 10.97 -14.44
CA ARG A 37 -18.83 11.18 -14.03
C ARG A 37 -19.43 9.94 -13.37
N LEU A 38 -19.19 8.75 -13.92
CA LEU A 38 -19.66 7.49 -13.34
C LEU A 38 -19.06 7.24 -11.96
N ALA A 39 -17.78 7.57 -11.77
CA ALA A 39 -17.11 7.48 -10.48
C ALA A 39 -17.70 8.46 -9.45
N PHE A 40 -17.93 9.72 -9.85
CA PHE A 40 -18.57 10.72 -8.99
C PHE A 40 -19.97 10.28 -8.54
N VAL A 41 -20.79 9.79 -9.48
CA VAL A 41 -22.12 9.25 -9.16
C VAL A 41 -22.00 8.04 -8.24
N ALA A 42 -21.01 7.17 -8.46
CA ALA A 42 -20.82 6.00 -7.63
C ALA A 42 -20.42 6.32 -6.20
N GLU A 43 -19.52 7.28 -6.01
CA GLU A 43 -19.12 7.78 -4.70
C GLU A 43 -20.29 8.38 -3.93
N ALA A 44 -21.10 9.23 -4.57
CA ALA A 44 -22.29 9.84 -3.97
C ALA A 44 -23.38 8.81 -3.56
N ASN A 45 -23.30 7.58 -4.08
CA ASN A 45 -24.30 6.53 -3.89
C ASN A 45 -23.68 5.24 -3.31
N MET A 46 -22.56 5.36 -2.58
CA MET A 46 -21.81 4.24 -1.98
C MET A 46 -22.66 3.31 -1.09
N HIS A 47 -23.70 3.86 -0.47
CA HIS A 47 -24.52 3.16 0.53
C HIS A 47 -25.95 2.89 0.07
N ASN A 48 -26.23 3.01 -1.23
CA ASN A 48 -27.55 2.68 -1.77
C ASN A 48 -27.75 1.15 -1.85
N ASP A 49 -29.02 0.73 -1.78
CA ASP A 49 -29.43 -0.69 -1.81
C ASP A 49 -28.95 -1.42 -3.06
N GLN A 50 -28.88 -0.69 -4.16
CA GLN A 50 -28.26 -1.14 -5.40
C GLN A 50 -26.94 -0.40 -5.59
N PRO A 51 -25.80 -1.06 -5.31
CA PRO A 51 -24.50 -0.45 -5.50
C PRO A 51 -24.34 0.03 -6.94
N PRO A 52 -23.89 1.28 -7.15
CA PRO A 52 -23.69 1.86 -8.47
C PRO A 52 -22.85 0.94 -9.35
N LEU A 53 -23.19 0.87 -10.65
CA LEU A 53 -22.52 -0.04 -11.59
C LEU A 53 -21.00 0.15 -11.58
N PHE A 54 -20.53 1.39 -11.50
CA PHE A 54 -19.10 1.69 -11.45
C PHE A 54 -18.45 1.22 -10.14
N LEU A 55 -19.12 1.33 -9.00
CA LEU A 55 -18.62 0.79 -7.72
C LEU A 55 -18.50 -0.74 -7.79
N ARG A 56 -19.51 -1.42 -8.35
CA ARG A 56 -19.45 -2.87 -8.59
C ARG A 56 -18.32 -3.25 -9.54
N PHE A 57 -18.13 -2.46 -10.59
CA PHE A 57 -17.04 -2.65 -11.54
C PHE A 57 -15.67 -2.54 -10.87
N ILE A 58 -15.41 -1.48 -10.10
CA ILE A 58 -14.16 -1.33 -9.35
C ILE A 58 -13.99 -2.46 -8.33
N ASN A 59 -15.05 -2.85 -7.64
CA ASN A 59 -15.01 -3.98 -6.71
C ASN A 59 -14.56 -5.29 -7.38
N LEU A 60 -15.15 -5.60 -8.54
CA LEU A 60 -14.78 -6.77 -9.33
C LEU A 60 -13.34 -6.66 -9.87
N LEU A 61 -12.93 -5.46 -10.29
CA LEU A 61 -11.57 -5.22 -10.80
C LEU A 61 -10.51 -5.42 -9.71
N MET A 62 -10.79 -4.99 -8.47
CA MET A 62 -9.92 -5.27 -7.32
C MET A 62 -9.88 -6.76 -6.99
N ASN A 63 -11.03 -7.45 -7.01
CA ASN A 63 -11.08 -8.90 -6.78
C ASN A 63 -10.23 -9.64 -7.83
N ASP A 64 -10.33 -9.24 -9.09
CA ASP A 64 -9.52 -9.78 -10.17
C ASP A 64 -8.04 -9.47 -9.98
N ALA A 65 -7.68 -8.25 -9.56
CA ALA A 65 -6.30 -7.88 -9.28
C ALA A 65 -5.68 -8.76 -8.19
N VAL A 66 -6.39 -8.92 -7.08
CA VAL A 66 -5.96 -9.78 -5.96
C VAL A 66 -5.80 -11.22 -6.42
N PHE A 67 -6.81 -11.79 -7.07
CA PHE A 67 -6.78 -13.18 -7.49
C PHE A 67 -5.71 -13.45 -8.55
N LEU A 68 -5.71 -12.70 -9.64
CA LEU A 68 -4.84 -12.96 -10.79
C LEU A 68 -3.36 -12.74 -10.47
N LEU A 69 -3.02 -11.68 -9.73
CA LEU A 69 -1.61 -11.48 -9.38
C LEU A 69 -1.14 -12.51 -8.34
N ASP A 70 -1.99 -12.92 -7.41
CA ASP A 70 -1.60 -13.90 -6.39
C ASP A 70 -1.38 -15.29 -7.01
N GLU A 71 -2.29 -15.73 -7.88
CA GLU A 71 -2.14 -16.95 -8.67
C GLU A 71 -0.92 -16.88 -9.60
N ALA A 72 -0.72 -15.74 -10.27
CA ALA A 72 0.48 -15.52 -11.08
C ALA A 72 1.77 -15.69 -10.26
N LEU A 73 1.89 -15.03 -9.11
CA LEU A 73 3.08 -15.13 -8.27
C LEU A 73 3.27 -16.55 -7.72
N THR A 74 2.19 -17.21 -7.31
CA THR A 74 2.20 -18.60 -6.84
C THR A 74 2.68 -19.56 -7.92
N ASN A 75 2.10 -19.46 -9.12
CA ASN A 75 2.49 -20.28 -10.27
C ASN A 75 3.94 -20.01 -10.68
N MET A 76 4.41 -18.76 -10.66
CA MET A 76 5.80 -18.41 -10.95
C MET A 76 6.79 -19.00 -9.92
N ALA A 77 6.43 -19.00 -8.63
CA ALA A 77 7.24 -19.62 -7.59
C ALA A 77 7.29 -21.15 -7.73
N GLN A 78 6.17 -21.77 -8.12
CA GLN A 78 6.09 -23.20 -8.39
C GLN A 78 6.94 -23.59 -9.60
N ILE A 79 6.85 -22.86 -10.71
CA ILE A 79 7.69 -23.04 -11.90
C ILE A 79 9.17 -22.96 -11.52
N ARG A 80 9.56 -21.97 -10.71
CA ARG A 80 10.95 -21.84 -10.23
C ARG A 80 11.41 -23.07 -9.47
N THR A 81 10.58 -23.57 -8.56
CA THR A 81 10.87 -24.76 -7.76
C THR A 81 11.06 -25.99 -8.65
N MET A 82 10.17 -26.19 -9.61
CA MET A 82 10.23 -27.30 -10.56
C MET A 82 11.44 -27.22 -11.50
N GLN A 83 11.74 -26.03 -12.03
CA GLN A 83 12.93 -25.81 -12.86
C GLN A 83 14.21 -26.07 -12.06
N SER A 84 14.27 -25.62 -10.80
CA SER A 84 15.43 -25.87 -9.92
C SER A 84 15.62 -27.35 -9.64
N ALA A 85 14.56 -28.09 -9.30
CA ALA A 85 14.62 -29.53 -9.09
C ALA A 85 15.07 -30.29 -10.35
N ARG A 86 14.60 -29.86 -11.52
CA ARG A 86 15.03 -30.41 -12.81
C ARG A 86 16.53 -30.17 -13.06
N GLU A 87 17.02 -28.97 -12.77
CA GLU A 87 18.43 -28.58 -12.95
C GLU A 87 19.38 -29.25 -11.97
N ASN A 88 18.93 -29.49 -10.74
CA ASN A 88 19.68 -30.21 -9.72
C ASN A 88 19.76 -31.72 -10.00
N GLY A 89 19.14 -32.21 -11.08
CA GLY A 89 19.13 -33.62 -11.44
C GLY A 89 18.15 -34.47 -10.62
N GLU A 90 17.31 -33.86 -9.77
CA GLU A 90 16.34 -34.58 -8.94
C GLU A 90 15.35 -35.36 -9.81
N TRP A 91 14.95 -34.79 -10.97
CA TRP A 91 14.06 -35.47 -11.91
C TRP A 91 14.73 -36.68 -12.57
N ALA A 92 16.03 -36.61 -12.85
CA ALA A 92 16.74 -37.72 -13.49
C ALA A 92 16.84 -38.95 -12.58
N ALA A 93 16.74 -38.77 -11.26
CA ALA A 93 16.70 -39.84 -10.28
C ALA A 93 15.31 -40.51 -10.15
N LEU A 94 14.25 -39.90 -10.69
CA LEU A 94 12.89 -40.42 -10.61
C LEU A 94 12.58 -41.46 -11.70
N PRO A 95 11.60 -42.35 -11.49
CA PRO A 95 11.08 -43.22 -12.55
C PRO A 95 10.54 -42.42 -13.73
N ARG A 96 10.66 -42.96 -14.95
CA ARG A 96 10.23 -42.30 -16.20
C ARG A 96 8.80 -41.75 -16.15
N ARG A 97 7.87 -42.49 -15.53
CA ARG A 97 6.47 -42.05 -15.37
C ARG A 97 6.35 -40.76 -14.56
N GLU A 98 7.10 -40.63 -13.48
CA GLU A 98 7.10 -39.42 -12.64
C GLU A 98 7.80 -38.26 -13.35
N GLN A 99 8.83 -38.53 -14.15
CA GLN A 99 9.45 -37.52 -15.01
C GLN A 99 8.44 -36.94 -16.01
N GLU A 100 7.68 -37.81 -16.69
CA GLU A 100 6.64 -37.41 -17.64
C GLU A 100 5.51 -36.63 -16.95
N GLN A 101 5.12 -37.03 -15.73
CA GLN A 101 4.14 -36.29 -14.92
C GLN A 101 4.64 -34.90 -14.52
N ASN A 102 5.87 -34.80 -14.02
CA ASN A 102 6.47 -33.52 -13.66
C ASN A 102 6.61 -32.58 -14.87
N ALA A 103 6.96 -33.12 -16.04
CA ALA A 103 7.02 -32.36 -17.27
C ALA A 103 5.64 -31.84 -17.71
N GLY A 104 4.61 -32.70 -17.66
CA GLY A 104 3.23 -32.30 -17.97
C GLY A 104 2.69 -31.26 -16.99
N PHE A 105 2.99 -31.41 -15.70
CA PHE A 105 2.60 -30.46 -14.67
C PHE A 105 3.29 -29.11 -14.88
N LEU A 106 4.60 -29.09 -15.18
CA LEU A 106 5.34 -27.86 -15.48
C LEU A 106 4.73 -27.11 -16.67
N GLN A 107 4.38 -27.84 -17.73
CA GLN A 107 3.74 -27.26 -18.91
C GLN A 107 2.37 -26.66 -18.57
N HIS A 108 1.56 -27.37 -17.77
CA HIS A 108 0.25 -26.89 -17.35
C HIS A 108 0.35 -25.65 -16.46
N THR A 109 1.18 -25.67 -15.41
CA THR A 109 1.44 -24.51 -14.55
C THR A 109 2.00 -23.34 -15.36
N GLY A 110 2.88 -23.60 -16.33
CA GLY A 110 3.41 -22.58 -17.24
C GLY A 110 2.32 -21.89 -18.07
N MET A 111 1.35 -22.66 -18.56
CA MET A 111 0.21 -22.12 -19.30
C MET A 111 -0.68 -21.24 -18.40
N MET A 112 -1.01 -21.70 -17.19
CA MET A 112 -1.81 -20.94 -16.23
C MET A 112 -1.11 -19.64 -15.82
N ALA A 113 0.17 -19.72 -15.43
CA ALA A 113 1.01 -18.56 -15.10
C ALA A 113 0.96 -17.51 -16.21
N ARG A 114 1.06 -17.93 -17.48
CA ARG A 114 1.01 -17.01 -18.62
C ARG A 114 -0.33 -16.28 -18.71
N PHE A 115 -1.45 -16.96 -18.53
CA PHE A 115 -2.77 -16.33 -18.56
C PHE A 115 -2.94 -15.34 -17.41
N ASP A 116 -2.58 -15.75 -16.19
CA ASP A 116 -2.67 -14.91 -14.99
C ASP A 116 -1.79 -13.68 -15.12
N ASN A 117 -0.55 -13.83 -15.62
CA ASN A 117 0.37 -12.72 -15.85
C ASN A 117 -0.17 -11.72 -16.87
N ILE A 118 -0.77 -12.18 -17.97
CA ILE A 118 -1.35 -11.29 -18.99
C ILE A 118 -2.51 -10.51 -18.38
N LEU A 119 -3.50 -11.18 -17.79
CA LEU A 119 -4.66 -10.49 -17.26
C LEU A 119 -4.30 -9.62 -16.06
N GLY A 120 -3.48 -10.12 -15.14
CA GLY A 120 -3.03 -9.39 -13.97
C GLY A 120 -2.34 -8.08 -14.35
N ASN A 121 -1.48 -8.10 -15.37
CA ASN A 121 -0.83 -6.89 -15.86
C ASN A 121 -1.84 -5.88 -16.46
N GLU A 122 -2.79 -6.35 -17.27
CA GLU A 122 -3.86 -5.49 -17.82
C GLU A 122 -4.77 -4.92 -16.72
N THR A 123 -5.10 -5.72 -15.69
CA THR A 123 -5.89 -5.30 -14.53
C THR A 123 -5.18 -4.21 -13.74
N ILE A 124 -3.90 -4.41 -13.42
CA ILE A 124 -3.11 -3.41 -12.68
C ILE A 124 -2.89 -2.15 -13.50
N HIS A 125 -2.65 -2.27 -14.79
CA HIS A 125 -2.56 -1.10 -15.67
C HIS A 125 -3.89 -0.34 -15.75
N THR A 126 -5.01 -1.06 -15.76
CA THR A 126 -6.36 -0.47 -15.72
C THR A 126 -6.58 0.33 -14.43
N LEU A 127 -6.24 -0.25 -13.28
CA LEU A 127 -6.31 0.47 -12.00
C LEU A 127 -5.37 1.69 -11.97
N GLU A 128 -4.17 1.58 -12.55
CA GLU A 128 -3.21 2.67 -12.58
C GLU A 128 -3.71 3.89 -13.35
N TYR A 129 -4.23 3.73 -14.57
CA TYR A 129 -4.76 4.88 -15.30
C TYR A 129 -6.11 5.37 -14.73
N LEU A 130 -6.92 4.50 -14.12
CA LEU A 130 -8.14 4.96 -13.46
C LEU A 130 -7.81 5.87 -12.28
N THR A 131 -6.85 5.47 -11.45
CA THR A 131 -6.41 6.25 -10.29
C THR A 131 -5.73 7.57 -10.65
N SER A 132 -5.24 7.75 -11.89
CA SER A 132 -4.60 9.01 -12.28
C SER A 132 -5.57 10.20 -12.26
N GLU A 133 -6.86 9.96 -12.57
CA GLU A 133 -7.92 10.99 -12.58
C GLU A 133 -9.04 10.72 -11.56
N ILE A 134 -9.38 9.46 -11.31
CA ILE A 134 -10.45 9.05 -10.38
C ILE A 134 -9.78 8.62 -9.07
N ARG A 135 -9.76 9.48 -8.05
CA ARG A 135 -9.00 9.21 -6.80
C ARG A 135 -9.88 8.99 -5.58
N THR A 136 -10.89 9.84 -5.40
CA THR A 136 -11.69 9.95 -4.17
C THR A 136 -12.43 8.66 -3.85
N ILE A 137 -13.03 8.00 -4.85
CA ILE A 137 -13.73 6.72 -4.67
C ILE A 137 -12.82 5.60 -4.12
N PHE A 138 -11.54 5.59 -4.47
CA PHE A 138 -10.57 4.60 -3.97
C PHE A 138 -10.11 4.90 -2.54
N CYS A 139 -10.24 6.17 -2.10
CA CYS A 139 -9.88 6.63 -0.76
C CYS A 139 -11.07 6.61 0.21
N HIS A 140 -12.27 6.28 -0.27
CA HIS A 140 -13.47 6.17 0.56
C HIS A 140 -13.33 5.03 1.59
N SER A 141 -13.86 5.22 2.81
CA SER A 141 -13.74 4.29 3.94
C SER A 141 -14.14 2.84 3.62
N THR A 142 -15.16 2.65 2.77
CA THR A 142 -15.57 1.31 2.29
C THR A 142 -14.48 0.56 1.51
N MET A 143 -13.63 1.29 0.78
CA MET A 143 -12.72 0.74 -0.24
C MET A 143 -11.23 0.84 0.14
N VAL A 144 -10.86 1.88 0.88
CA VAL A 144 -9.47 2.30 1.07
C VAL A 144 -8.58 1.23 1.68
N ASP A 145 -9.06 0.53 2.71
CA ASP A 145 -8.30 -0.56 3.37
C ASP A 145 -7.96 -1.68 2.39
N ARG A 146 -8.89 -1.98 1.47
CA ARG A 146 -8.70 -3.05 0.48
C ARG A 146 -7.70 -2.66 -0.58
N ILE A 147 -7.76 -1.40 -1.05
CA ILE A 147 -6.78 -0.88 -2.00
C ILE A 147 -5.40 -0.86 -1.34
N ALA A 148 -5.28 -0.30 -0.14
CA ALA A 148 -4.02 -0.24 0.59
C ALA A 148 -3.42 -1.64 0.82
N ALA A 149 -4.20 -2.58 1.34
CA ALA A 149 -3.75 -3.95 1.58
C ALA A 149 -3.32 -4.65 0.28
N MET A 150 -4.09 -4.49 -0.81
CA MET A 150 -3.73 -5.06 -2.11
C MET A 150 -2.40 -4.49 -2.63
N LEU A 151 -2.23 -3.16 -2.59
CA LEU A 151 -1.00 -2.51 -3.06
C LEU A 151 0.20 -2.92 -2.20
N ASN A 152 0.05 -2.92 -0.88
CA ASN A 152 1.12 -3.31 0.04
C ASN A 152 1.53 -4.77 -0.18
N TYR A 153 0.55 -5.67 -0.28
CA TYR A 153 0.78 -7.10 -0.49
C TYR A 153 1.63 -7.37 -1.73
N PHE A 154 1.22 -6.82 -2.88
CA PHE A 154 1.94 -7.05 -4.13
C PHE A 154 3.27 -6.32 -4.19
N LEU A 155 3.34 -5.09 -3.68
CA LEU A 155 4.60 -4.36 -3.60
C LEU A 155 5.61 -5.16 -2.77
N PHE A 156 5.21 -5.60 -1.57
CA PHE A 156 6.05 -6.38 -0.67
C PHE A 156 6.59 -7.66 -1.33
N HIS A 157 5.74 -8.43 -2.01
CA HIS A 157 6.18 -9.64 -2.69
C HIS A 157 7.16 -9.36 -3.84
N LEU A 158 6.94 -8.27 -4.59
CA LEU A 158 7.75 -7.93 -5.77
C LEU A 158 9.08 -7.23 -5.44
N VAL A 159 9.15 -6.47 -4.35
CA VAL A 159 10.38 -5.69 -3.98
C VAL A 159 11.12 -6.28 -2.79
N GLY A 160 10.42 -7.05 -1.96
CA GLY A 160 10.89 -7.61 -0.71
C GLY A 160 11.82 -8.84 -0.86
N PRO A 161 12.06 -9.57 0.24
CA PRO A 161 13.06 -10.64 0.28
C PRO A 161 12.70 -11.82 -0.64
N LYS A 162 11.40 -12.08 -0.82
CA LYS A 162 10.89 -13.18 -1.65
C LYS A 162 10.96 -12.92 -3.15
N LYS A 163 11.31 -11.72 -3.63
CA LYS A 163 11.29 -11.41 -5.08
C LYS A 163 12.13 -12.34 -5.95
N LYS A 164 13.21 -12.91 -5.40
CA LYS A 164 14.05 -13.89 -6.10
C LYS A 164 13.26 -15.15 -6.47
N ASN A 165 12.19 -15.48 -5.73
CA ASN A 165 11.31 -16.63 -5.94
C ASN A 165 10.57 -16.61 -7.27
N PHE A 166 10.52 -15.47 -7.94
CA PHE A 166 9.85 -15.33 -9.23
C PHE A 166 10.83 -15.28 -10.41
N LYS A 167 12.15 -15.43 -10.14
CA LYS A 167 13.17 -15.49 -11.19
C LYS A 167 13.25 -16.92 -11.75
N VAL A 168 12.58 -17.12 -12.88
CA VAL A 168 12.55 -18.36 -13.67
C VAL A 168 13.39 -18.24 -14.94
N LYS A 169 13.76 -19.38 -15.54
CA LYS A 169 14.26 -19.40 -16.92
C LYS A 169 13.14 -19.07 -17.88
N ASP A 170 13.48 -18.41 -18.99
CA ASP A 170 12.56 -18.05 -20.07
C ASP A 170 11.33 -17.24 -19.62
N MET A 171 11.54 -16.28 -18.71
CA MET A 171 10.48 -15.42 -18.14
C MET A 171 9.54 -14.76 -19.17
N GLN A 172 10.02 -14.53 -20.40
CA GLN A 172 9.24 -13.98 -21.52
C GLN A 172 8.14 -14.93 -22.02
N GLU A 173 8.32 -16.25 -21.89
CA GLU A 173 7.32 -17.26 -22.24
C GLU A 173 6.07 -17.11 -21.37
N PHE A 174 6.27 -16.85 -20.08
CA PHE A 174 5.21 -16.67 -19.10
C PHE A 174 4.63 -15.25 -19.08
N LYS A 175 5.12 -14.34 -19.94
CA LYS A 175 4.68 -12.92 -19.98
C LYS A 175 4.79 -12.20 -18.63
N PHE A 176 5.67 -12.65 -17.75
CA PHE A 176 5.84 -12.05 -16.43
C PHE A 176 6.72 -10.79 -16.53
N SER A 177 6.11 -9.63 -16.28
CA SER A 177 6.77 -8.32 -16.34
C SER A 177 6.72 -7.61 -14.98
N PRO A 178 7.45 -8.10 -13.96
CA PRO A 178 7.37 -7.57 -12.60
C PRO A 178 7.77 -6.09 -12.51
N ALA A 179 8.68 -5.63 -13.37
CA ALA A 179 9.08 -4.22 -13.44
C ALA A 179 7.89 -3.31 -13.74
N THR A 180 7.07 -3.66 -14.74
CA THR A 180 5.87 -2.89 -15.12
C THR A 180 4.84 -2.90 -13.99
N ILE A 181 4.64 -4.04 -13.34
CA ILE A 181 3.69 -4.17 -12.22
C ILE A 181 4.14 -3.28 -11.05
N VAL A 182 5.42 -3.34 -10.66
CA VAL A 182 5.97 -2.48 -9.60
C VAL A 182 5.82 -1.00 -9.95
N LEU A 183 6.14 -0.61 -11.20
CA LEU A 183 5.99 0.78 -11.63
C LEU A 183 4.54 1.26 -11.51
N ASN A 184 3.57 0.46 -12.00
CA ASN A 184 2.16 0.80 -11.93
C ASN A 184 1.65 0.87 -10.49
N ILE A 185 2.08 -0.06 -9.62
CA ILE A 185 1.76 -0.03 -8.18
C ILE A 185 2.30 1.24 -7.54
N CYS A 186 3.57 1.60 -7.76
CA CYS A 186 4.17 2.81 -7.21
C CYS A 186 3.46 4.08 -7.71
N LYS A 187 3.02 4.13 -8.98
CA LYS A 187 2.20 5.24 -9.47
C LYS A 187 0.85 5.33 -8.76
N MET A 188 0.18 4.20 -8.48
CA MET A 188 -1.06 4.21 -7.71
C MET A 188 -0.86 4.78 -6.30
N TYR A 189 0.25 4.46 -5.62
CA TYR A 189 0.62 5.14 -4.36
C TYR A 189 0.76 6.65 -4.55
N VAL A 190 1.43 7.10 -5.61
CA VAL A 190 1.60 8.53 -5.90
C VAL A 190 0.25 9.22 -6.20
N HIS A 191 -0.64 8.58 -6.96
CA HIS A 191 -1.95 9.10 -7.30
C HIS A 191 -2.84 9.29 -6.05
N LEU A 192 -2.79 8.34 -5.11
CA LEU A 192 -3.67 8.30 -3.95
C LEU A 192 -3.05 8.90 -2.68
N GLY A 193 -1.72 9.09 -2.65
CA GLY A 193 -0.97 9.55 -1.49
C GLY A 193 -1.25 10.98 -1.03
N SER A 194 -2.11 11.72 -1.74
CA SER A 194 -2.64 13.00 -1.24
C SER A 194 -3.77 12.84 -0.22
N SER A 195 -4.37 11.65 -0.09
CA SER A 195 -5.41 11.33 0.91
C SER A 195 -4.79 10.83 2.21
N ASP A 196 -5.25 11.38 3.34
CA ASP A 196 -4.85 10.90 4.66
C ASP A 196 -5.47 9.54 4.98
N GLU A 197 -6.68 9.29 4.51
CA GLU A 197 -7.37 7.99 4.64
C GLU A 197 -6.55 6.89 3.98
N PHE A 198 -6.07 7.13 2.75
CA PHE A 198 -5.23 6.18 2.03
C PHE A 198 -3.89 5.97 2.73
N CYS A 199 -3.20 7.05 3.12
CA CYS A 199 -1.90 6.92 3.79
C CYS A 199 -2.02 6.22 5.16
N SER A 200 -3.10 6.48 5.90
CA SER A 200 -3.42 5.81 7.16
C SER A 200 -3.65 4.31 6.92
N ALA A 201 -4.51 3.96 5.96
CA ALA A 201 -4.80 2.57 5.60
C ALA A 201 -3.54 1.80 5.16
N VAL A 202 -2.62 2.44 4.43
CA VAL A 202 -1.32 1.87 4.07
C VAL A 202 -0.51 1.51 5.31
N SER A 203 -0.45 2.39 6.30
CA SER A 203 0.34 2.17 7.51
C SER A 203 -0.26 1.11 8.46
N MET A 204 -1.58 0.96 8.47
CA MET A 204 -2.29 0.04 9.35
C MET A 204 -2.26 -1.43 8.88
N ASP A 205 -1.86 -1.69 7.64
CA ASP A 205 -1.72 -3.06 7.13
C ASP A 205 -0.48 -3.75 7.69
N GLY A 206 -0.60 -4.30 8.90
CA GLY A 206 0.48 -5.02 9.58
C GLY A 206 0.95 -6.31 8.89
N ARG A 207 0.31 -6.75 7.80
CA ARG A 207 0.70 -7.97 7.07
C ARG A 207 1.82 -7.72 6.07
N SER A 208 1.78 -6.57 5.39
CA SER A 208 2.66 -6.30 4.24
C SER A 208 3.41 -4.97 4.35
N TYR A 209 2.86 -3.99 5.08
CA TYR A 209 3.54 -2.72 5.28
C TYR A 209 4.71 -2.84 6.26
N SER A 210 5.80 -2.13 5.94
CA SER A 210 6.91 -1.85 6.85
C SER A 210 7.54 -0.51 6.46
N PRO A 211 8.21 0.21 7.37
CA PRO A 211 8.89 1.47 7.04
C PRO A 211 9.90 1.33 5.89
N GLN A 212 10.48 0.13 5.70
CA GLN A 212 11.46 -0.14 4.64
C GLN A 212 10.81 -0.47 3.28
N LEU A 213 9.50 -0.70 3.20
CA LEU A 213 8.82 -1.13 1.98
C LEU A 213 9.05 -0.15 0.82
N PHE A 214 8.89 1.15 1.08
CA PHE A 214 9.10 2.19 0.06
C PHE A 214 10.58 2.33 -0.33
N GLN A 215 11.51 2.18 0.63
CA GLN A 215 12.95 2.20 0.33
C GLN A 215 13.36 1.05 -0.60
N LEU A 216 12.80 -0.14 -0.37
CA LEU A 216 12.99 -1.30 -1.25
C LEU A 216 12.41 -1.05 -2.65
N ALA A 217 11.23 -0.42 -2.72
CA ALA A 217 10.58 -0.05 -3.98
C ALA A 217 11.42 0.97 -4.76
N GLU A 218 11.95 2.01 -4.11
CA GLU A 218 12.87 2.98 -4.74
C GLU A 218 14.09 2.30 -5.36
N GLY A 219 14.70 1.36 -4.63
CA GLY A 219 15.85 0.60 -5.13
C GLY A 219 15.51 -0.25 -6.35
N VAL A 220 14.27 -0.72 -6.50
CA VAL A 220 13.80 -1.41 -7.71
C VAL A 220 13.53 -0.40 -8.82
N LEU A 221 12.79 0.68 -8.54
CA LEU A 221 12.44 1.74 -9.49
C LEU A 221 13.69 2.33 -10.17
N ALA A 222 14.75 2.59 -9.42
CA ALA A 222 16.01 3.10 -9.95
C ALA A 222 16.64 2.18 -11.00
N ARG A 223 16.47 0.85 -10.86
CA ARG A 223 17.04 -0.14 -11.80
C ARG A 223 16.17 -0.35 -13.04
N ILE A 224 14.85 -0.17 -12.92
CA ILE A 224 13.90 -0.44 -14.00
C ILE A 224 13.54 0.81 -14.83
N GLY A 225 14.24 1.93 -14.64
CA GLY A 225 13.98 3.19 -15.35
C GLY A 225 12.82 4.01 -14.78
N GLY A 226 12.31 3.67 -13.60
CA GLY A 226 11.23 4.39 -12.90
C GLY A 226 11.71 5.55 -12.01
N ALA A 227 12.90 6.10 -12.27
CA ALA A 227 13.53 7.09 -11.39
C ALA A 227 12.74 8.41 -11.27
N SER A 228 11.95 8.76 -12.28
CA SER A 228 11.17 10.01 -12.32
C SER A 228 10.11 10.11 -11.23
N ILE A 229 9.52 8.99 -10.79
CA ILE A 229 8.46 8.98 -9.77
C ILE A 229 8.99 8.83 -8.34
N ILE A 230 10.29 8.55 -8.16
CA ILE A 230 10.91 8.35 -6.84
C ILE A 230 10.70 9.55 -5.90
N PRO A 231 10.88 10.82 -6.34
CA PRO A 231 10.64 11.97 -5.46
C PRO A 231 9.20 12.04 -4.95
N ASP A 232 8.24 11.67 -5.78
CA ASP A 232 6.82 11.69 -5.41
C ASP A 232 6.50 10.55 -4.45
N LEU A 233 7.04 9.36 -4.71
CA LEU A 233 6.89 8.20 -3.82
C LEU A 233 7.48 8.47 -2.43
N ARG A 234 8.61 9.19 -2.34
CA ARG A 234 9.20 9.63 -1.06
C ARG A 234 8.27 10.55 -0.27
N ARG A 235 7.55 11.45 -0.95
CA ARG A 235 6.56 12.31 -0.28
C ARG A 235 5.41 11.49 0.29
N VAL A 236 4.95 10.48 -0.44
CA VAL A 236 3.94 9.53 0.07
C VAL A 236 4.50 8.77 1.27
N ALA A 237 5.71 8.22 1.18
CA ALA A 237 6.33 7.48 2.27
C ALA A 237 6.44 8.31 3.56
N SER A 238 6.89 9.56 3.45
CA SER A 238 6.98 10.48 4.60
C SER A 238 5.62 10.79 5.23
N ARG A 239 4.57 10.94 4.41
CA ARG A 239 3.21 11.16 4.91
C ARG A 239 2.66 9.92 5.61
N VAL A 240 2.86 8.74 5.03
CA VAL A 240 2.50 7.45 5.64
C VAL A 240 3.20 7.28 6.99
N GLU A 241 4.51 7.57 7.08
CA GLU A 241 5.27 7.49 8.33
C GLU A 241 4.76 8.46 9.40
N THR A 242 4.45 9.70 9.00
CA THR A 242 3.89 10.71 9.92
C THR A 242 2.54 10.27 10.49
N LEU A 243 1.64 9.77 9.62
CA LEU A 243 0.33 9.27 10.04
C LEU A 243 0.44 7.99 10.86
N ALA A 244 1.36 7.09 10.52
CA ALA A 244 1.63 5.88 11.30
C ALA A 244 2.01 6.21 12.75
N ALA A 245 2.87 7.22 12.95
CA ALA A 245 3.27 7.66 14.29
C ALA A 245 2.09 8.27 15.08
N LEU A 246 1.22 9.02 14.39
CA LEU A 246 -0.01 9.57 15.00
C LEU A 246 -0.98 8.45 15.40
N ILE A 247 -1.23 7.49 14.49
CA ILE A 247 -2.11 6.34 14.73
C ILE A 247 -1.57 5.51 15.88
N GLN A 248 -0.27 5.19 15.90
CA GLN A 248 0.34 4.43 17.00
C GLN A 248 0.18 5.14 18.35
N THR A 249 0.29 6.47 18.36
CA THR A 249 0.07 7.27 19.58
C THR A 249 -1.39 7.21 20.02
N ASP A 250 -2.33 7.30 19.08
CA ASP A 250 -3.77 7.23 19.36
C ASP A 250 -4.20 5.81 19.79
N GLU A 251 -3.70 4.75 19.14
CA GLU A 251 -3.94 3.36 19.53
C GLU A 251 -3.42 3.08 20.94
N ALA A 252 -2.24 3.59 21.30
CA ALA A 252 -1.70 3.45 22.65
C ALA A 252 -2.59 4.14 23.71
N LEU A 253 -3.24 5.27 23.36
CA LEU A 253 -4.19 5.93 24.24
C LEU A 253 -5.51 5.17 24.36
N LEU A 254 -5.92 4.50 23.28
CA LEU A 254 -7.20 3.81 23.17
C LEU A 254 -7.08 2.29 23.38
N SER A 255 -5.93 1.79 23.84
CA SER A 255 -5.67 0.35 23.97
C SER A 255 -6.58 -0.37 24.96
N ASN A 256 -7.17 0.37 25.90
CA ASN A 256 -8.08 -0.14 26.92
C ASN A 256 -9.55 0.08 26.53
N ALA A 257 -9.85 0.12 25.23
CA ALA A 257 -11.21 0.22 24.73
C ALA A 257 -12.05 -0.97 25.24
N PRO A 258 -13.26 -0.73 25.78
CA PRO A 258 -14.23 -1.78 26.05
C PRO A 258 -14.53 -2.61 24.79
N ASP A 259 -14.67 -3.93 24.95
CA ASP A 259 -14.96 -4.85 23.83
C ASP A 259 -16.24 -4.47 23.07
N GLU A 260 -17.22 -3.87 23.74
CA GLU A 260 -18.47 -3.37 23.14
C GLU A 260 -18.27 -2.24 22.12
N PHE A 261 -17.13 -1.55 22.14
CA PHE A 261 -16.78 -0.50 21.17
C PHE A 261 -16.02 -1.04 19.96
N MET A 262 -15.62 -2.32 20.01
CA MET A 262 -14.80 -2.94 18.99
C MET A 262 -15.69 -3.58 17.91
N ASP A 263 -15.32 -3.39 16.65
CA ASP A 263 -15.92 -4.08 15.53
C ASP A 263 -15.62 -5.58 15.66
N PRO A 264 -16.65 -6.46 15.66
CA PRO A 264 -16.48 -7.89 15.88
C PRO A 264 -15.72 -8.63 14.77
N ILE A 265 -15.54 -8.02 13.59
CA ILE A 265 -14.83 -8.60 12.44
C ILE A 265 -13.45 -7.98 12.30
N MET A 266 -13.37 -6.65 12.34
CA MET A 266 -12.12 -5.91 12.12
C MET A 266 -11.28 -5.79 13.40
N ASN A 267 -11.88 -6.00 14.58
CA ASN A 267 -11.26 -5.82 15.88
C ASN A 267 -10.61 -4.43 16.04
N THR A 268 -11.32 -3.41 15.59
CA THR A 268 -10.95 -1.99 15.68
C THR A 268 -12.12 -1.21 16.27
N ILE A 269 -11.85 -0.07 16.90
CA ILE A 269 -12.92 0.78 17.45
C ILE A 269 -13.88 1.21 16.32
N MET A 270 -15.17 1.04 16.52
CA MET A 270 -16.20 1.45 15.56
C MET A 270 -16.31 2.98 15.48
N ILE A 271 -16.33 3.53 14.27
CA ILE A 271 -16.49 4.97 14.00
C ILE A 271 -17.96 5.30 13.76
N GLU A 272 -18.64 4.44 12.99
CA GLU A 272 -20.07 4.52 12.69
C GLU A 272 -20.74 3.18 13.00
N PRO A 273 -21.03 2.88 14.27
CA PRO A 273 -21.67 1.62 14.64
C PRO A 273 -23.09 1.51 14.06
N VAL A 274 -23.39 0.36 13.47
CA VAL A 274 -24.70 0.00 12.92
C VAL A 274 -25.13 -1.39 13.40
N ILE A 275 -26.43 -1.57 13.61
CA ILE A 275 -27.05 -2.80 14.09
C ILE A 275 -27.61 -3.58 12.90
N LEU A 276 -27.28 -4.87 12.83
CA LEU A 276 -27.86 -5.78 11.86
C LEU A 276 -29.24 -6.27 12.31
N PRO A 277 -30.26 -6.25 11.45
CA PRO A 277 -31.63 -6.53 11.84
C PRO A 277 -31.86 -7.99 12.23
N SER A 278 -31.14 -8.95 11.63
CA SER A 278 -31.33 -10.39 11.87
C SER A 278 -30.45 -10.91 13.01
N SER A 279 -29.13 -10.70 12.96
CA SER A 279 -28.20 -11.15 14.00
C SER A 279 -28.23 -10.30 15.27
N LYS A 280 -28.74 -9.06 15.19
CA LYS A 280 -28.70 -8.05 16.25
C LYS A 280 -27.28 -7.65 16.67
N GLN A 281 -26.27 -8.05 15.89
CA GLN A 281 -24.89 -7.65 16.14
C GLN A 281 -24.65 -6.21 15.68
N THR A 282 -23.75 -5.53 16.39
CA THR A 282 -23.29 -4.19 16.01
C THR A 282 -21.91 -4.30 15.39
N LEU A 283 -21.70 -3.61 14.26
CA LEU A 283 -20.42 -3.52 13.56
C LEU A 283 -20.27 -2.13 12.94
N ASP A 284 -19.08 -1.81 12.44
CA ASP A 284 -18.87 -0.55 11.74
C ASP A 284 -19.57 -0.54 10.37
N LYS A 285 -20.13 0.63 10.01
CA LYS A 285 -20.82 0.84 8.74
C LYS A 285 -19.94 0.52 7.52
N SER A 286 -18.64 0.83 7.59
CA SER A 286 -17.70 0.54 6.50
C SER A 286 -17.45 -0.96 6.35
N THR A 287 -17.39 -1.69 7.47
CA THR A 287 -17.26 -3.16 7.51
C THR A 287 -18.45 -3.83 6.83
N ILE A 288 -19.69 -3.46 7.19
CA ILE A 288 -20.86 -4.06 6.56
C ILE A 288 -21.02 -3.65 5.09
N ALA A 289 -20.78 -2.37 4.76
CA ALA A 289 -20.87 -1.90 3.38
C ALA A 289 -19.92 -2.69 2.47
N ARG A 290 -18.70 -2.96 2.94
CA ARG A 290 -17.71 -3.77 2.25
C ARG A 290 -18.16 -5.22 2.06
N HIS A 291 -18.75 -5.83 3.10
CA HIS A 291 -19.28 -7.18 3.00
C HIS A 291 -20.37 -7.26 1.93
N LEU A 292 -21.33 -6.33 1.94
CA LEU A 292 -22.46 -6.26 1.01
C LEU A 292 -22.07 -6.00 -0.46
N LEU A 293 -20.86 -5.47 -0.72
CA LEU A 293 -20.32 -5.38 -2.07
C LEU A 293 -19.94 -6.74 -2.66
N SER A 294 -19.70 -7.74 -1.81
CA SER A 294 -19.28 -9.09 -2.20
C SER A 294 -20.39 -10.13 -1.99
N ASP A 295 -21.10 -10.06 -0.86
CA ASP A 295 -22.17 -10.98 -0.49
C ASP A 295 -23.32 -10.21 0.18
N GLN A 296 -24.55 -10.37 -0.33
CA GLN A 296 -25.75 -9.68 0.16
C GLN A 296 -26.39 -10.45 1.33
N SER A 297 -25.59 -10.76 2.34
CA SER A 297 -26.00 -11.51 3.51
C SER A 297 -25.50 -10.87 4.80
N ASP A 298 -26.06 -11.29 5.93
CA ASP A 298 -25.53 -10.97 7.25
C ASP A 298 -24.29 -11.85 7.50
N PRO A 299 -23.12 -11.27 7.83
CA PRO A 299 -21.87 -12.03 7.96
C PRO A 299 -21.88 -13.05 9.11
N PHE A 300 -22.80 -12.97 10.07
CA PHE A 300 -22.88 -13.85 11.24
C PHE A 300 -23.86 -15.00 11.06
N ASN A 301 -24.99 -14.77 10.38
CA ASN A 301 -26.05 -15.78 10.24
C ASN A 301 -26.45 -16.10 8.80
N ARG A 302 -25.84 -15.43 7.80
CA ARG A 302 -26.08 -15.58 6.36
C ARG A 302 -27.52 -15.32 5.89
N SER A 303 -28.32 -14.63 6.70
CA SER A 303 -29.64 -14.17 6.27
C SER A 303 -29.51 -13.08 5.22
N PRO A 304 -30.40 -12.98 4.22
CA PRO A 304 -30.37 -11.90 3.24
C PRO A 304 -30.37 -10.53 3.91
N LEU A 305 -29.49 -9.64 3.45
CA LEU A 305 -29.31 -8.31 4.02
C LEU A 305 -28.98 -7.29 2.94
N THR A 306 -29.57 -6.09 3.04
CA THR A 306 -29.28 -4.93 2.20
C THR A 306 -28.93 -3.72 3.05
N MET A 307 -28.29 -2.71 2.44
CA MET A 307 -27.72 -1.59 3.18
C MET A 307 -28.78 -0.67 3.83
N ASP A 308 -29.96 -0.52 3.24
CA ASP A 308 -31.12 0.18 3.84
C ASP A 308 -31.63 -0.46 5.14
N GLN A 309 -31.43 -1.76 5.30
CA GLN A 309 -31.94 -2.50 6.45
C GLN A 309 -31.06 -2.35 7.69
N VAL A 310 -29.84 -1.81 7.55
CA VAL A 310 -28.94 -1.60 8.69
C VAL A 310 -29.38 -0.39 9.50
N ILE A 311 -29.44 -0.55 10.82
CA ILE A 311 -30.00 0.47 11.72
C ILE A 311 -28.84 1.22 12.37
N PRO A 312 -28.73 2.56 12.24
CA PRO A 312 -27.68 3.31 12.93
C PRO A 312 -27.76 3.14 14.45
N ASN A 313 -26.64 2.79 15.11
CA ASN A 313 -26.55 2.74 16.57
C ASN A 313 -26.06 4.08 17.11
N THR A 314 -26.93 5.09 17.11
CA THR A 314 -26.57 6.46 17.51
C THR A 314 -26.15 6.55 18.97
N GLU A 315 -26.77 5.76 19.84
CA GLU A 315 -26.43 5.72 21.28
C GLU A 315 -25.01 5.20 21.49
N LEU A 316 -24.65 4.05 20.90
CA LEU A 316 -23.29 3.52 21.01
C LEU A 316 -22.27 4.47 20.38
N LYS A 317 -22.62 5.12 19.26
CA LYS A 317 -21.75 6.14 18.64
C LYS A 317 -21.43 7.28 19.61
N GLU A 318 -22.42 7.78 20.34
CA GLU A 318 -22.23 8.83 21.33
C GLU A 318 -21.37 8.36 22.51
N GLN A 319 -21.57 7.12 22.98
CA GLN A 319 -20.77 6.51 24.04
C GLN A 319 -19.30 6.36 23.63
N ILE A 320 -19.03 5.82 22.44
CA ILE A 320 -17.68 5.68 21.89
C ILE A 320 -17.01 7.06 21.79
N GLN A 321 -17.71 8.06 21.26
CA GLN A 321 -17.17 9.41 21.12
C GLN A 321 -16.89 10.08 22.46
N ALA A 322 -17.75 9.90 23.45
CA ALA A 322 -17.54 10.41 24.81
C ALA A 322 -16.31 9.76 25.45
N TRP A 323 -16.17 8.44 25.30
CA TRP A 323 -15.03 7.69 25.82
C TRP A 323 -13.71 8.10 25.14
N ILE A 324 -13.66 8.23 23.82
CA ILE A 324 -12.48 8.71 23.09
C ILE A 324 -12.08 10.11 23.58
N LYS A 325 -13.05 11.02 23.77
CA LYS A 325 -12.78 12.36 24.32
C LYS A 325 -12.20 12.29 25.73
N GLN A 326 -12.72 11.42 26.59
CA GLN A 326 -12.22 11.21 27.94
C GLN A 326 -10.79 10.69 27.94
N CYS A 327 -10.46 9.68 27.11
CA CYS A 327 -9.11 9.15 26.99
C CYS A 327 -8.12 10.22 26.48
N ARG A 328 -8.53 11.03 25.50
CA ARG A 328 -7.70 12.12 24.98
C ARG A 328 -7.50 13.25 26.00
N ALA A 329 -8.51 13.56 26.82
CA ALA A 329 -8.42 14.57 27.87
C ALA A 329 -7.61 14.12 29.10
N ALA A 330 -7.55 12.81 29.37
CA ALA A 330 -6.77 12.23 30.45
C ALA A 330 -5.25 12.19 30.15
N LYS A 331 -4.82 12.63 28.96
CA LYS A 331 -3.41 12.76 28.60
C LYS A 331 -2.81 13.90 29.45
N PRO A 332 -1.79 13.66 30.30
CA PRO A 332 -1.11 14.76 30.97
C PRO A 332 -0.46 15.65 29.91
N GLU A 333 -0.70 16.96 29.99
CA GLU A 333 0.08 17.93 29.20
C GLU A 333 1.58 17.70 29.44
N PRO A 334 2.44 17.86 28.42
CA PRO A 334 3.87 17.86 28.65
C PRO A 334 4.18 18.99 29.63
N GLU A 335 4.75 18.62 30.77
CA GLU A 335 5.17 19.50 31.85
C GLU A 335 6.02 20.63 31.27
N SER A 336 5.39 21.78 31.05
CA SER A 336 6.10 23.01 30.73
C SER A 336 7.07 23.27 31.87
N ALA A 337 8.37 23.28 31.53
CA ALA A 337 9.46 23.52 32.46
C ALA A 337 9.20 24.79 33.27
N LYS A 338 8.68 24.64 34.49
CA LYS A 338 8.74 25.68 35.50
C LYS A 338 10.17 25.67 36.06
N PRO A 339 10.83 26.83 36.14
CA PRO A 339 12.20 26.88 36.62
C PRO A 339 12.25 26.43 38.08
N LYS A 340 13.12 25.47 38.38
CA LYS A 340 13.49 25.12 39.75
C LYS A 340 14.03 26.38 40.42
N VAL A 341 13.28 26.90 41.39
CA VAL A 341 13.83 27.82 42.38
C VAL A 341 14.64 26.97 43.35
N GLU A 342 15.96 27.02 43.22
CA GLU A 342 16.88 26.51 44.23
C GLU A 342 16.72 27.32 45.52
N SER A 343 16.22 26.68 46.56
CA SER A 343 16.36 27.16 47.93
C SER A 343 17.76 26.78 48.44
N ALA A 344 18.65 27.77 48.56
CA ALA A 344 19.89 27.64 49.32
C ALA A 344 19.61 27.77 50.84
N PRO A 345 20.41 27.13 51.71
CA PRO A 345 20.13 27.01 53.15
C PRO A 345 20.62 28.22 53.95
N GLU A 346 19.89 28.54 55.03
CA GLU A 346 20.35 29.39 56.13
C GLU A 346 21.41 28.65 56.96
N ASP A 347 22.61 29.24 57.15
CA ASP A 347 23.02 29.72 58.47
C ASP A 347 24.39 30.43 58.49
N ALA A 348 24.54 31.28 59.50
CA ALA A 348 25.75 31.90 60.06
C ALA A 348 26.26 33.25 59.49
N ALA A 349 25.66 34.30 60.05
CA ALA A 349 26.32 35.33 60.88
C ALA A 349 27.51 36.17 60.33
N ALA A 350 27.27 37.48 60.44
CA ALA A 350 28.18 38.54 60.92
C ALA A 350 28.89 39.44 59.90
N SER A 351 28.43 40.70 59.96
CA SER A 351 29.23 41.93 60.01
C SER A 351 29.57 42.68 58.71
N SER A 352 28.91 43.83 58.61
CA SER A 352 29.47 45.16 58.32
C SER A 352 30.03 45.50 56.93
N LYS A 353 29.35 46.51 56.35
CA LYS A 353 29.85 47.78 55.80
C LYS A 353 30.34 47.85 54.34
N ASP A 354 29.80 48.90 53.69
CA ASP A 354 30.42 49.77 52.67
C ASP A 354 30.73 49.11 51.31
N LEU A 355 30.66 49.72 50.12
CA LEU A 355 30.25 51.00 49.56
C LEU A 355 30.30 50.79 48.02
N GLU A 356 29.61 51.64 47.25
CA GLU A 356 30.06 52.15 45.93
C GLU A 356 30.23 51.19 44.73
N THR A 357 29.32 51.23 43.74
CA THR A 357 29.25 52.11 42.55
C THR A 357 29.97 51.57 41.32
N SER A 358 29.23 51.65 40.20
CA SER A 358 29.70 52.02 38.85
C SER A 358 30.61 51.02 38.15
N SER A 359 30.59 50.86 36.83
CA SER A 359 29.80 51.41 35.73
C SER A 359 30.45 50.82 34.49
N ASN A 360 29.68 50.66 33.41
CA ASN A 360 30.11 50.71 32.01
C ASN A 360 31.19 49.70 31.58
N GLY A 361 31.00 48.92 30.52
CA GLY A 361 30.21 49.22 29.33
C GLY A 361 31.12 49.04 28.12
N ALA A 362 30.51 48.56 27.04
CA ALA A 362 30.95 48.66 25.66
C ALA A 362 32.28 47.95 25.32
N GLU A 363 32.47 47.33 24.17
CA GLU A 363 31.72 47.05 22.95
C GLU A 363 32.75 46.33 22.06
N SER A 364 32.28 45.49 21.13
CA SER A 364 32.74 45.45 19.72
C SER A 364 34.22 45.07 19.45
N SER A 365 34.61 44.31 18.44
CA SER A 365 34.05 43.41 17.43
C SER A 365 35.26 42.97 16.58
N MET A 366 35.02 42.05 15.64
CA MET A 366 35.79 41.82 14.42
C MET A 366 37.12 41.04 14.49
N SER A 367 37.00 39.82 13.95
CA SER A 367 37.96 39.02 13.16
C SER A 367 38.78 39.86 12.14
N PRO A 368 39.87 39.36 11.49
CA PRO A 368 39.74 38.28 10.49
C PRO A 368 40.99 37.44 10.10
N SER A 369 40.72 36.36 9.34
CA SER A 369 41.51 35.76 8.22
C SER A 369 42.91 35.15 8.38
N ARG A 370 43.05 33.89 7.91
CA ARG A 370 43.97 33.38 6.83
C ARG A 370 44.06 31.83 6.89
N THR A 371 43.57 31.08 5.90
CA THR A 371 44.25 30.54 4.69
C THR A 371 45.42 29.58 4.96
N ASN A 372 45.31 28.33 4.51
CA ASN A 372 46.36 27.62 3.78
C ASN A 372 45.83 26.39 3.00
N GLN A 373 46.29 26.28 1.75
CA GLN A 373 46.21 25.16 0.81
C GLN A 373 47.54 24.40 0.81
N GLU A 374 47.51 23.09 0.54
CA GLU A 374 48.56 22.22 -0.04
C GLU A 374 47.77 21.05 -0.67
N THR A 375 47.63 20.80 -1.98
CA THR A 375 48.56 20.41 -3.08
C THR A 375 49.45 19.21 -2.76
N ASP A 376 49.17 18.07 -3.40
CA ASP A 376 50.16 17.33 -4.19
C ASP A 376 49.50 16.34 -5.17
N ALA A 377 50.07 16.30 -6.37
CA ALA A 377 49.75 15.45 -7.50
C ALA A 377 51.08 14.92 -8.05
N ASP A 378 51.13 13.65 -8.49
CA ASP A 378 51.80 13.24 -9.74
C ASP A 378 51.64 11.72 -10.03
N PRO A 379 51.94 11.22 -11.25
CA PRO A 379 51.12 10.27 -11.97
C PRO A 379 51.92 8.99 -12.31
N ASN A 380 51.30 8.06 -13.04
CA ASN A 380 52.08 7.25 -13.98
C ASN A 380 51.25 6.82 -15.17
N ASN A 381 51.91 6.93 -16.31
CA ASN A 381 51.49 6.75 -17.68
C ASN A 381 52.13 5.46 -18.20
N GLU A 382 51.44 4.67 -19.03
CA GLU A 382 52.04 4.14 -20.27
C GLU A 382 51.00 3.41 -21.14
N GLU A 383 51.08 3.75 -22.42
CA GLU A 383 50.28 3.31 -23.58
C GLU A 383 50.62 1.89 -24.02
N VAL A 384 49.84 1.34 -24.97
CA VAL A 384 50.31 0.95 -26.33
C VAL A 384 49.19 0.18 -27.09
N SER A 385 48.73 0.78 -28.21
CA SER A 385 48.36 0.24 -29.56
C SER A 385 47.41 -0.97 -29.70
N ASP A 386 46.65 -1.22 -30.78
CA ASP A 386 46.25 -0.55 -32.01
C ASP A 386 45.35 -1.55 -32.79
N SER A 387 44.44 -1.02 -33.63
CA SER A 387 43.82 -1.63 -34.81
C SER A 387 42.94 -2.90 -34.72
N SER A 388 41.68 -2.80 -35.14
CA SER A 388 41.23 -3.32 -36.45
C SER A 388 39.70 -3.30 -36.60
N ARG A 389 39.25 -2.58 -37.64
CA ARG A 389 37.95 -2.73 -38.32
C ARG A 389 37.82 -4.12 -38.94
N CYS A 390 36.61 -4.70 -38.98
CA CYS A 390 36.06 -5.25 -40.22
C CYS A 390 34.54 -5.48 -40.10
N ASP A 391 33.83 -5.01 -41.13
CA ASP A 391 32.44 -5.30 -41.49
C ASP A 391 32.22 -6.79 -41.82
N MET A 392 31.03 -7.34 -41.58
CA MET A 392 30.08 -7.72 -42.65
C MET A 392 28.85 -8.50 -42.15
N GLU A 393 27.74 -8.18 -42.80
CA GLU A 393 26.44 -8.84 -42.83
C GLU A 393 26.52 -10.30 -43.32
N SER A 394 25.60 -11.13 -42.81
CA SER A 394 24.73 -12.06 -43.57
C SER A 394 23.64 -12.63 -42.66
#